data_AF-A0A2H0I973-F1
#
_entry.id   AF-A0A2H0I973-F1
#
_cell.length_a   1.000
_cell.length_b   1.000
_cell.length_c   1.000
_cell.angle_alpha   90.00
_cell.angle_beta   90.00
_cell.angle_gamma   90.00
#
_symmetry.space_group_name_H-M   'P 1'
#
loop_
_entity.id
_entity.type
_entity.pdbx_description
1 polymer ?
#
loop_
_entity_poly.entity_id
_entity_poly.type
_entity_poly.pdbx_seq_one_letter_code
_entity_poly.pdbx_strand_id
1 'polypeptide(L)'
;MMNKLNCAHSDKDNFYSHNFLRPFILTKDNTFCVQREVTSDEIIEAAKTFLYQKLKTYTISISNSDSVRDYLSLELASEKSEVFCVMFLTNKNKLICFEKIFQGSIKSAEVFPREILRRAIEHNAAAIILAHNHPSGDYEPSDSDVDVTEKLAKLLKLIDVSVLDHFIIAADQVYSFYEHGFRNW
;
A
#
# COMPACT_ATOMS: atom_id res chain seq x y z
N MET A 1 -26.52 -19.77 -36.22
CA MET A 1 -25.95 -18.46 -36.63
C MET A 1 -25.57 -17.72 -35.35
N MET A 2 -24.31 -17.35 -35.24
CA MET A 2 -23.65 -16.55 -34.18
C MET A 2 -24.45 -15.28 -33.83
N ASN A 3 -24.37 -14.68 -32.63
CA ASN A 3 -23.13 -14.17 -32.05
C ASN A 3 -23.22 -13.90 -30.54
N LYS A 4 -22.10 -14.20 -29.85
CA LYS A 4 -21.77 -13.82 -28.47
C LYS A 4 -21.37 -12.34 -28.44
N LEU A 5 -21.81 -11.59 -27.43
CA LEU A 5 -21.10 -10.40 -26.96
C LEU A 5 -20.44 -10.74 -25.63
N ASN A 6 -19.11 -10.91 -25.69
CA ASN A 6 -18.24 -11.08 -24.53
C ASN A 6 -18.10 -9.73 -23.81
N CYS A 7 -18.42 -9.70 -22.52
CA CYS A 7 -17.99 -8.66 -21.61
C CYS A 7 -16.57 -8.99 -21.14
N ALA A 8 -15.59 -8.17 -21.52
CA ALA A 8 -14.23 -8.24 -21.02
C ALA A 8 -14.19 -7.62 -19.62
N HIS A 9 -14.35 -8.44 -18.58
CA HIS A 9 -13.88 -8.11 -17.24
C HIS A 9 -12.40 -8.48 -17.19
N SER A 10 -11.55 -7.48 -16.92
CA SER A 10 -10.10 -7.62 -16.92
C SER A 10 -9.64 -8.55 -15.80
N ASP A 11 -9.08 -9.70 -16.21
CA ASP A 11 -8.32 -10.65 -15.41
C ASP A 11 -7.06 -10.00 -14.80
N LYS A 12 -7.19 -9.21 -13.72
CA LYS A 12 -6.04 -8.71 -12.93
C LYS A 12 -5.91 -9.36 -11.54
N ASP A 13 -6.95 -10.04 -11.07
CA ASP A 13 -6.94 -10.71 -9.77
C ASP A 13 -6.28 -12.10 -9.77
N ASN A 14 -5.82 -12.58 -10.94
CA ASN A 14 -5.21 -13.90 -11.09
C ASN A 14 -3.67 -13.86 -11.08
N PHE A 15 -3.06 -12.72 -10.74
CA PHE A 15 -1.60 -12.54 -10.70
C PHE A 15 -0.94 -13.12 -9.43
N TYR A 16 -1.60 -13.97 -8.64
CA TYR A 16 -1.03 -14.48 -7.38
C TYR A 16 -1.23 -15.98 -7.12
N SER A 17 -1.70 -16.75 -8.12
CA SER A 17 -1.88 -18.20 -7.94
C SER A 17 -0.60 -19.00 -8.28
N HIS A 18 -0.02 -19.59 -7.23
CA HIS A 18 0.81 -20.80 -7.18
C HIS A 18 2.20 -20.85 -7.85
N ASN A 19 2.73 -19.80 -8.48
CA ASN A 19 4.13 -19.79 -8.99
C ASN A 19 5.01 -18.61 -8.51
N PHE A 20 4.50 -17.70 -7.70
CA PHE A 20 5.15 -16.40 -7.45
C PHE A 20 6.34 -16.41 -6.50
N LEU A 21 6.49 -17.45 -5.68
CA LEU A 21 7.62 -17.55 -4.77
C LEU A 21 8.80 -18.30 -5.37
N ARG A 22 8.76 -18.75 -6.62
CA ARG A 22 9.96 -19.36 -7.23
C ARG A 22 11.11 -18.34 -7.20
N PRO A 23 12.28 -18.69 -6.67
CA PRO A 23 12.79 -20.06 -6.44
C PRO A 23 12.62 -20.63 -5.02
N PHE A 24 11.92 -19.94 -4.12
CA PHE A 24 11.59 -20.41 -2.76
C PHE A 24 10.50 -21.49 -2.79
N ILE A 25 10.85 -22.67 -2.29
CA ILE A 25 9.96 -23.82 -2.20
C ILE A 25 9.58 -24.02 -0.73
N LEU A 26 8.27 -23.92 -0.43
CA LEU A 26 7.76 -24.17 0.92
C LEU A 26 7.94 -25.65 1.30
N THR A 27 8.50 -25.88 2.48
CA THR A 27 8.67 -27.20 3.07
C THR A 27 7.55 -27.51 4.07
N LYS A 28 7.54 -28.73 4.60
CA LYS A 28 6.52 -29.20 5.56
C LYS A 28 6.54 -28.46 6.90
N ASP A 29 7.69 -27.88 7.29
CA ASP A 29 7.88 -27.23 8.58
C ASP A 29 7.64 -25.71 8.53
N ASN A 30 6.90 -25.24 7.52
CA ASN A 30 6.70 -23.80 7.24
C ASN A 30 8.03 -23.04 7.06
N THR A 31 9.04 -23.71 6.51
CA THR A 31 10.33 -23.12 6.12
C THR A 31 10.46 -23.15 4.59
N PHE A 32 11.42 -22.41 4.03
CA PHE A 32 11.64 -22.37 2.58
C PHE A 32 13.02 -22.93 2.24
N CYS A 33 13.11 -23.71 1.16
CA CYS A 33 14.38 -24.08 0.54
C CYS A 33 14.54 -23.41 -0.84
N VAL A 34 15.79 -23.18 -1.23
CA VAL A 34 16.15 -22.57 -2.52
C VAL A 34 17.10 -23.53 -3.23
N GLN A 35 16.80 -23.88 -4.49
CA GLN A 35 17.54 -24.89 -5.25
C GLN A 35 18.65 -24.31 -6.14
N ARG A 36 18.77 -22.98 -6.19
CA ARG A 36 19.77 -22.25 -6.95
C ARG A 36 20.18 -20.98 -6.21
N GLU A 37 21.20 -20.30 -6.70
CA GLU A 37 21.50 -18.94 -6.26
C GLU A 37 20.31 -18.01 -6.51
N VAL A 38 20.12 -17.06 -5.58
CA VAL A 38 19.06 -16.05 -5.59
C VAL A 38 19.65 -14.66 -5.57
N THR A 39 19.00 -13.72 -6.26
CA THR A 39 19.36 -12.30 -6.20
C THR A 39 18.72 -11.62 -4.98
N SER A 40 19.22 -10.44 -4.61
CA SER A 40 18.58 -9.58 -3.61
C SER A 40 17.13 -9.25 -4.00
N ASP A 41 16.88 -9.00 -5.27
CA ASP A 41 15.55 -8.61 -5.78
C ASP A 41 14.55 -9.75 -5.62
N GLU A 42 14.97 -11.00 -5.87
CA GLU A 42 14.11 -12.17 -5.65
C GLU A 42 13.75 -12.34 -4.17
N ILE A 43 14.70 -12.05 -3.26
CA ILE A 43 14.45 -12.08 -1.81
C ILE A 43 13.46 -10.98 -1.42
N ILE A 44 13.64 -9.76 -1.95
CA ILE A 44 12.77 -8.61 -1.67
C ILE A 44 11.34 -8.87 -2.17
N GLU A 45 11.18 -9.36 -3.40
CA GLU A 45 9.86 -9.67 -3.96
C GLU A 45 9.14 -10.79 -3.20
N ALA A 46 9.88 -11.80 -2.72
CA ALA A 46 9.32 -12.83 -1.85
C ALA A 46 8.87 -12.24 -0.51
N ALA A 47 9.68 -11.39 0.12
CA ALA A 47 9.35 -10.71 1.38
C ALA A 47 8.09 -9.83 1.23
N LYS A 48 8.00 -9.02 0.17
CA LYS A 48 6.80 -8.24 -0.17
C LYS A 48 5.57 -9.12 -0.30
N THR A 49 5.69 -10.24 -1.01
CA THR A 49 4.60 -11.20 -1.20
C THR A 49 4.09 -11.75 0.14
N PHE A 50 4.99 -12.15 1.03
CA PHE A 50 4.61 -12.65 2.36
C PHE A 50 3.95 -11.57 3.24
N LEU A 51 4.50 -10.36 3.26
CA LEU A 51 3.94 -9.24 4.01
C LEU A 51 2.57 -8.86 3.47
N TYR A 52 2.40 -8.78 2.15
CA TYR A 52 1.11 -8.51 1.52
C TYR A 52 0.06 -9.57 1.90
N GLN A 53 0.42 -10.85 1.86
CA GLN A 53 -0.46 -11.94 2.32
C GLN A 53 -0.81 -11.82 3.80
N LYS A 54 0.17 -11.51 4.65
CA LYS A 54 -0.05 -11.27 6.09
C LYS A 54 -1.06 -10.14 6.31
N LEU A 55 -0.93 -9.03 5.60
CA LEU A 55 -1.83 -7.86 5.67
C LEU A 55 -3.25 -8.16 5.14
N LYS A 56 -3.37 -9.08 4.18
CA LYS A 56 -4.65 -9.62 3.69
C LYS A 56 -5.33 -10.56 4.69
N THR A 57 -4.54 -11.38 5.38
CA THR A 57 -5.05 -12.42 6.29
C THR A 57 -5.42 -11.85 7.65
N TYR A 58 -4.54 -11.03 8.23
CA TYR A 58 -4.65 -10.54 9.61
C TYR A 58 -5.14 -9.10 9.65
N THR A 59 -5.82 -8.77 10.76
CA THR A 59 -6.25 -7.40 11.04
C THR A 59 -5.03 -6.54 11.36
N ILE A 60 -4.92 -5.40 10.68
CA ILE A 60 -3.91 -4.39 10.95
C ILE A 60 -4.28 -3.64 12.22
N SER A 61 -3.37 -3.65 13.19
CA SER A 61 -3.46 -2.78 14.36
C SER A 61 -2.73 -1.49 14.06
N ILE A 62 -3.42 -0.35 14.12
CA ILE A 62 -2.80 0.95 13.82
C ILE A 62 -1.71 1.28 14.86
N SER A 63 -1.88 0.85 16.11
CA SER A 63 -0.89 0.99 17.19
C SER A 63 0.31 0.03 17.08
N ASN A 64 0.27 -0.93 16.16
CA ASN A 64 1.35 -1.87 15.88
C ASN A 64 1.32 -2.20 14.38
N SER A 65 1.78 -1.24 13.60
CA SER A 65 1.73 -1.22 12.14
C SER A 65 3.04 -1.70 11.50
N ASP A 66 3.87 -2.46 12.22
CA ASP A 66 5.18 -2.94 11.74
C ASP A 66 5.08 -3.62 10.38
N SER A 67 4.08 -4.49 10.17
CA SER A 67 3.91 -5.16 8.87
C SER A 67 3.47 -4.21 7.74
N VAL A 68 2.81 -3.10 8.06
CA VAL A 68 2.49 -2.03 7.09
C VAL A 68 3.77 -1.25 6.78
N ARG A 69 4.51 -0.84 7.81
CA ARG A 69 5.79 -0.13 7.69
C ARG A 69 6.79 -0.93 6.85
N ASP A 70 6.98 -2.21 7.15
CA ASP A 70 7.90 -3.10 6.44
C ASP A 70 7.49 -3.24 4.97
N TYR A 71 6.20 -3.48 4.71
CA TYR A 71 5.69 -3.63 3.35
C TYR A 71 5.89 -2.34 2.54
N LEU A 72 5.52 -1.19 3.10
CA LEU A 72 5.67 0.10 2.42
C LEU A 72 7.14 0.48 2.21
N SER A 73 8.02 0.14 3.16
CA SER A 73 9.46 0.36 3.02
C SER A 73 10.02 -0.42 1.84
N LEU A 74 9.66 -1.70 1.71
CA LEU A 74 10.08 -2.52 0.56
C LEU A 74 9.48 -2.02 -0.76
N GLU A 75 8.26 -1.49 -0.75
CA GLU A 75 7.58 -0.97 -1.94
C GLU A 75 8.09 0.38 -2.45
N LEU A 76 8.56 1.25 -1.54
CA LEU A 76 8.76 2.67 -1.83
C LEU A 76 10.18 3.17 -1.59
N ALA A 77 10.99 2.53 -0.72
CA ALA A 77 12.32 3.06 -0.37
C ALA A 77 13.28 3.14 -1.56
N SER A 78 13.12 2.28 -2.57
CA SER A 78 13.94 2.26 -3.79
C SER A 78 13.40 3.14 -4.92
N GLU A 79 12.27 3.80 -4.74
CA GLU A 79 11.65 4.62 -5.78
C GLU A 79 12.43 5.94 -5.96
N LYS A 80 12.83 6.22 -7.20
CA LYS A 80 13.67 7.39 -7.55
C LYS A 80 12.89 8.70 -7.67
N SER A 81 11.58 8.60 -7.80
CA SER A 81 10.62 9.71 -7.82
C SER A 81 9.67 9.54 -6.64
N GLU A 82 9.01 10.61 -6.22
CA GLU A 82 7.96 10.47 -5.22
C GLU A 82 6.79 9.69 -5.83
N VAL A 83 6.25 8.77 -5.03
CA VAL A 83 5.16 7.89 -5.36
C VAL A 83 4.14 7.98 -4.24
N PHE A 84 2.93 8.45 -4.55
CA PHE A 84 1.83 8.46 -3.60
C PHE A 84 1.00 7.19 -3.77
N CYS A 85 0.75 6.47 -2.69
CA CYS A 85 0.03 5.22 -2.72
C CYS A 85 -1.00 5.12 -1.59
N VAL A 86 -1.92 4.17 -1.76
CA VAL A 86 -3.03 3.95 -0.85
C VAL A 86 -3.23 2.46 -0.62
N MET A 87 -3.34 2.07 0.65
CA MET A 87 -3.85 0.77 1.05
C MET A 87 -5.33 0.88 1.37
N PHE A 88 -6.18 0.16 0.64
CA PHE A 88 -7.61 0.11 0.88
C PHE A 88 -7.93 -1.04 1.82
N LEU A 89 -8.73 -0.79 2.85
CA LEU A 89 -8.98 -1.72 3.94
C LEU A 89 -10.47 -2.01 4.14
N THR A 90 -10.74 -3.23 4.59
CA THR A 90 -12.07 -3.63 5.07
C THR A 90 -12.39 -2.99 6.42
N ASN A 91 -13.64 -3.10 6.87
CA ASN A 91 -14.08 -2.65 8.20
C ASN A 91 -13.40 -3.37 9.38
N LYS A 92 -12.70 -4.47 9.12
CA LYS A 92 -11.86 -5.19 10.10
C LYS A 92 -10.38 -4.87 9.95
N ASN A 93 -10.06 -3.76 9.27
CA ASN A 93 -8.70 -3.30 8.95
C ASN A 93 -7.83 -4.39 8.30
N LYS A 94 -8.42 -5.21 7.42
CA LYS A 94 -7.66 -6.14 6.56
C LYS A 94 -7.47 -5.53 5.19
N LEU A 95 -6.31 -5.77 4.58
CA LEU A 95 -5.97 -5.25 3.25
C LEU A 95 -6.92 -5.78 2.17
N ILE A 96 -7.56 -4.88 1.43
CA ILE A 96 -8.29 -5.16 0.19
C ILE A 96 -7.33 -5.06 -0.99
N CYS A 97 -6.55 -4.00 -1.10
CA CYS A 97 -5.51 -3.87 -2.12
C CYS A 97 -4.57 -2.72 -1.78
N PHE A 98 -3.43 -2.69 -2.46
CA PHE A 98 -2.46 -1.61 -2.43
C PHE A 98 -2.33 -1.05 -3.84
N GLU A 99 -2.37 0.27 -3.98
CA GLU A 99 -2.24 0.94 -5.27
C GLU A 99 -1.28 2.12 -5.19
N LYS A 100 -0.33 2.18 -6.14
CA LYS A 100 0.44 3.39 -6.44
C LYS A 100 -0.45 4.30 -7.32
N ILE A 101 -0.89 5.43 -6.76
CA ILE A 101 -1.87 6.33 -7.39
C ILE A 101 -1.19 7.41 -8.22
N PHE A 102 -0.10 7.99 -7.70
CA PHE A 102 0.65 9.07 -8.36
C PHE A 102 2.14 8.76 -8.36
N GLN A 103 2.84 9.19 -9.41
CA GLN A 103 4.29 9.10 -9.54
C GLN A 103 4.81 10.37 -10.21
N GLY A 104 5.75 11.06 -9.57
CA GLY A 104 6.27 12.34 -10.05
C GLY A 104 6.78 13.22 -8.91
N SER A 105 6.96 14.52 -9.14
CA SER A 105 7.19 15.50 -8.07
C SER A 105 5.83 15.83 -7.48
N ILE A 106 5.46 15.24 -6.34
CA ILE A 106 4.22 15.52 -5.62
C ILE A 106 4.34 16.94 -5.04
N LYS A 107 4.12 17.96 -5.86
CA LYS A 107 3.66 19.23 -5.33
C LYS A 107 2.23 18.99 -4.85
N SER A 108 1.82 19.58 -3.72
CA SER A 108 0.48 19.43 -3.11
C SER A 108 -0.70 19.52 -4.11
N ALA A 109 -0.50 20.20 -5.24
CA ALA A 109 -1.43 20.34 -6.35
C ALA A 109 -1.68 19.06 -7.19
N GLU A 110 -0.89 18.00 -7.03
CA GLU A 110 -0.92 16.80 -7.90
C GLU A 110 -1.63 15.58 -7.30
N VAL A 111 -1.86 15.51 -5.98
CA VAL A 111 -2.71 14.47 -5.38
C VAL A 111 -4.17 14.85 -5.60
N PHE A 112 -4.83 14.25 -6.59
CA PHE A 112 -6.23 14.54 -6.89
C PHE A 112 -7.17 13.78 -5.94
N PRO A 113 -7.83 14.43 -4.96
CA PRO A 113 -8.64 13.71 -3.97
C PRO A 113 -9.78 12.92 -4.60
N ARG A 114 -10.36 13.42 -5.70
CA ARG A 114 -11.40 12.74 -6.47
C ARG A 114 -11.02 11.33 -6.90
N GLU A 115 -9.75 11.08 -7.20
CA GLU A 115 -9.29 9.78 -7.66
C GLU A 115 -9.24 8.80 -6.48
N ILE A 116 -8.73 9.25 -5.33
CA ILE A 116 -8.70 8.44 -4.10
C ILE A 116 -10.13 8.12 -3.64
N LEU A 117 -11.04 9.09 -3.67
CA LEU A 117 -12.47 8.88 -3.36
C LEU A 117 -13.09 7.83 -4.29
N ARG A 118 -12.87 7.96 -5.61
CA ARG A 118 -13.38 7.00 -6.60
C ARG A 118 -12.88 5.58 -6.31
N ARG A 119 -11.57 5.41 -6.07
CA ARG A 119 -10.97 4.11 -5.75
C ARG A 119 -11.49 3.53 -4.44
N ALA A 120 -11.66 4.36 -3.41
CA ALA A 120 -12.21 3.92 -2.12
C ALA A 120 -13.62 3.34 -2.29
N ILE A 121 -14.46 3.98 -3.12
CA ILE A 121 -15.80 3.48 -3.46
C ILE A 121 -15.71 2.19 -4.28
N GLU A 122 -14.87 2.15 -5.32
CA GLU A 122 -14.71 0.98 -6.19
C GLU A 122 -14.28 -0.27 -5.42
N HIS A 123 -13.39 -0.11 -4.45
CA HIS A 123 -12.92 -1.19 -3.60
C HIS A 123 -13.84 -1.49 -2.41
N ASN A 124 -14.93 -0.74 -2.22
CA ASN A 124 -15.78 -0.78 -1.03
C ASN A 124 -14.94 -0.69 0.26
N ALA A 125 -13.95 0.20 0.27
CA ALA A 125 -13.07 0.41 1.42
C ALA A 125 -13.86 1.03 2.58
N ALA A 126 -13.63 0.54 3.79
CA ALA A 126 -14.13 1.18 5.02
C ALA A 126 -13.05 2.09 5.64
N ALA A 127 -11.80 1.84 5.31
CA ALA A 127 -10.68 2.64 5.77
C ALA A 127 -9.53 2.60 4.77
N ILE A 128 -8.61 3.55 4.87
CA ILE A 128 -7.39 3.60 4.06
C ILE A 128 -6.17 3.94 4.91
N ILE A 129 -5.00 3.54 4.42
CA ILE A 129 -3.70 4.06 4.86
C ILE A 129 -3.06 4.75 3.66
N LEU A 130 -2.61 5.98 3.86
CA LEU A 130 -1.87 6.76 2.87
C LEU A 130 -0.38 6.48 3.02
N ALA A 131 0.38 6.55 1.93
CA ALA A 131 1.82 6.60 2.01
C ALA A 131 2.45 7.31 0.82
N HIS A 132 3.63 7.87 1.03
CA HIS A 132 4.51 8.28 -0.05
C HIS A 132 5.97 8.18 0.35
N ASN A 133 6.88 8.24 -0.62
CA ASN A 133 8.32 8.36 -0.35
C ASN A 133 8.85 9.76 -0.62
N HIS A 134 9.89 10.10 0.12
CA HIS A 134 10.77 11.24 -0.13
C HIS A 134 12.12 10.74 -0.66
N PRO A 135 12.39 10.81 -1.98
CA PRO A 135 13.70 10.45 -2.55
C PRO A 135 14.86 11.29 -2.01
N SER A 136 14.57 12.47 -1.44
CA SER A 136 15.55 13.33 -0.77
C SER A 136 16.14 12.71 0.49
N GLY A 137 15.44 11.74 1.10
CA GLY A 137 15.83 11.13 2.38
C GLY A 137 15.36 11.90 3.61
N ASP A 138 14.63 13.01 3.47
CA ASP A 138 13.99 13.68 4.59
C ASP A 138 12.71 12.94 4.99
N TYR A 139 12.61 12.48 6.23
CA TYR A 139 11.45 11.74 6.71
C TYR A 139 10.40 12.66 7.36
N GLU A 140 10.72 13.92 7.64
CA GLU A 140 9.77 14.85 8.23
C GLU A 140 8.70 15.26 7.19
N PRO A 141 7.42 15.34 7.58
CA PRO A 141 6.37 15.79 6.68
C PRO A 141 6.53 17.27 6.34
N SER A 142 6.33 17.62 5.08
CA SER A 142 6.16 19.01 4.66
C SER A 142 4.76 19.53 5.03
N ASP A 143 4.58 20.86 5.05
CA ASP A 143 3.25 21.47 5.23
C ASP A 143 2.24 20.96 4.18
N SER A 144 2.72 20.70 2.96
CA SER A 144 1.93 20.11 1.87
C SER A 144 1.40 18.73 2.23
N ASP A 145 2.22 17.89 2.86
CA ASP A 145 1.83 16.54 3.25
C ASP A 145 0.75 16.57 4.32
N VAL A 146 0.90 17.47 5.30
CA VAL A 146 -0.11 17.70 6.35
C VAL A 146 -1.43 18.17 5.72
N ASP A 147 -1.39 19.19 4.86
CA ASP A 147 -2.58 19.75 4.19
C ASP A 147 -3.33 18.70 3.35
N VAL A 148 -2.60 17.92 2.54
CA VAL A 148 -3.18 16.86 1.72
C VAL A 148 -3.80 15.78 2.58
N THR A 149 -3.13 15.36 3.65
CA THR A 149 -3.62 14.35 4.60
C THR A 149 -4.93 14.79 5.23
N GLU A 150 -4.96 16.00 5.81
CA GLU A 150 -6.15 16.53 6.45
C GLU A 150 -7.32 16.68 5.47
N LYS A 151 -7.03 17.17 4.26
CA LYS A 151 -8.05 17.35 3.22
C LYS A 151 -8.66 16.01 2.81
N LEU A 152 -7.83 14.98 2.60
CA LEU A 152 -8.29 13.64 2.26
C LEU A 152 -9.12 13.03 3.39
N ALA A 153 -8.64 13.12 4.62
CA ALA A 153 -9.34 12.61 5.78
C ALA A 153 -10.73 13.24 5.95
N LYS A 154 -10.83 14.58 5.87
CA LYS A 154 -12.11 15.30 5.94
C LYS A 154 -13.07 14.86 4.83
N LEU A 155 -12.58 14.71 3.60
CA LEU A 155 -13.41 14.32 2.44
C LEU A 155 -13.88 12.87 2.52
N LEU A 156 -12.98 11.93 2.84
CA LEU A 156 -13.30 10.51 2.91
C LEU A 156 -14.25 10.17 4.07
N LYS A 157 -14.17 10.93 5.17
CA LYS A 157 -15.11 10.84 6.28
C LYS A 157 -16.55 11.12 5.88
N LEU A 158 -16.80 11.97 4.86
CA LEU A 158 -18.16 12.25 4.36
C LEU A 158 -18.79 11.05 3.65
N ILE A 159 -18.00 10.04 3.28
CA ILE A 159 -18.46 8.79 2.68
C ILE A 159 -18.14 7.59 3.57
N ASP A 160 -18.00 7.81 4.88
CA ASP A 160 -17.73 6.79 5.90
C ASP A 160 -16.43 5.99 5.69
N VAL A 161 -15.42 6.59 5.04
CA VAL A 161 -14.09 6.00 4.88
C VAL A 161 -13.09 6.69 5.81
N SER A 162 -12.49 5.91 6.71
CA SER A 162 -11.52 6.45 7.69
C SER A 162 -10.09 6.45 7.14
N VAL A 163 -9.36 7.56 7.27
CA VAL A 163 -7.90 7.55 7.09
C VAL A 163 -7.27 7.11 8.41
N LEU A 164 -6.60 5.97 8.42
CA LEU A 164 -6.04 5.37 9.65
C LEU A 164 -4.66 5.91 9.99
N ASP A 165 -3.84 6.14 8.97
CA ASP A 165 -2.48 6.64 9.10
C ASP A 165 -2.00 7.20 7.75
N HIS A 166 -0.90 7.95 7.80
CA HIS A 166 -0.12 8.35 6.64
C HIS A 166 1.36 8.07 6.92
N PHE A 167 1.99 7.26 6.06
CA PHE A 167 3.41 6.96 6.15
C PHE A 167 4.26 7.77 5.17
N ILE A 168 5.38 8.30 5.63
CA ILE A 168 6.42 8.86 4.76
C ILE A 168 7.63 7.93 4.83
N ILE A 169 8.05 7.42 3.68
CA ILE A 169 9.20 6.52 3.54
C ILE A 169 10.39 7.31 3.00
N ALA A 170 11.46 7.42 3.79
CA ALA A 170 12.65 8.17 3.41
C ALA A 170 13.89 7.33 3.71
N ALA A 171 14.39 6.64 2.68
CA ALA A 171 15.47 5.67 2.78
C ALA A 171 15.23 4.61 3.90
N ASP A 172 15.99 4.67 5.00
CA ASP A 172 15.90 3.77 6.15
C ASP A 172 14.98 4.30 7.27
N GLN A 173 14.42 5.49 7.10
CA GLN A 173 13.53 6.13 8.07
C GLN A 173 12.09 6.10 7.57
N VAL A 174 11.17 5.95 8.53
CA VAL A 174 9.73 5.97 8.24
C VAL A 174 9.01 6.81 9.28
N TYR A 175 8.27 7.81 8.81
CA TYR A 175 7.38 8.62 9.62
C TYR A 175 5.96 8.06 9.57
N SER A 176 5.29 7.97 10.72
CA SER A 176 3.86 7.70 10.82
C SER A 176 3.17 8.91 11.45
N PHE A 177 2.19 9.47 10.77
CA PHE A 177 1.38 10.57 11.30
C PHE A 177 0.66 10.16 12.59
N TYR A 178 0.15 8.93 12.66
CA TYR A 178 -0.54 8.39 13.84
C TYR A 178 0.36 8.32 15.08
N GLU A 179 1.60 7.83 14.91
CA GLU A 179 2.60 7.74 15.98
C GLU A 179 3.00 9.13 16.48
N HIS A 180 3.04 10.12 15.58
CA HIS A 180 3.38 11.51 15.89
C HIS A 180 2.17 12.35 16.34
N GLY A 181 1.05 11.71 16.70
CA GLY A 181 -0.06 12.35 17.39
C GLY A 181 -1.16 12.94 16.49
N PHE A 182 -1.03 12.82 15.17
CA PHE A 182 -2.11 13.19 14.26
C PHE A 182 -3.14 12.05 14.25
N ARG A 183 -4.18 12.17 15.08
CA ARG A 183 -5.15 11.08 15.33
C ARG A 183 -6.62 11.45 15.06
N ASN A 184 -6.92 12.72 14.84
CA ASN A 184 -8.29 13.24 14.79
C ASN A 184 -8.51 14.23 13.65
N TRP A 185 -8.43 13.72 12.42
CA TRP A 185 -8.83 14.43 11.21
C TRP A 185 -10.31 14.21 10.84
#